data_AF-A0A1J5F213-F1
#
_entry.id   AF-A0A1J5F213-F1
#
_cell.length_a   1.000
_cell.length_b   1.000
_cell.length_c   1.000
_cell.angle_alpha   90.00
_cell.angle_beta   90.00
_cell.angle_gamma   90.00
#
_symmetry.space_group_name_H-M   'P 1'
#
loop_
_entity.id
_entity.type
_entity.pdbx_description
1 polymer ?
#
loop_
_entity_poly.entity_id
_entity_poly.type
_entity_poly.pdbx_seq_one_letter_code
_entity_poly.pdbx_strand_id
1 'polypeptide(L)' 'MDTWVIAMMLGASIFLGAIALFAFLWAIKNGQFDDEEKFLNAVKFDGEDELNDAIKQENKKEELKKRHRPE' A
#
# COMPACT_ATOMS: atom_id res chain seq x y z
N MET A 1 34.00 -24.62 16.99
CA MET A 1 33.14 -24.04 15.94
C MET A 1 34.09 -23.42 14.93
N ASP A 2 34.03 -23.86 13.67
CA ASP A 2 35.07 -23.50 12.70
C ASP A 2 34.97 -22.02 12.33
N THR A 3 36.11 -21.33 12.26
CA THR A 3 36.19 -19.92 11.84
C THR A 3 35.52 -19.69 10.48
N TRP A 4 35.60 -20.69 9.61
CA TRP A 4 34.92 -20.71 8.32
C TRP A 4 33.39 -20.63 8.45
N VAL A 5 32.81 -21.37 9.39
CA VAL A 5 31.36 -21.36 9.66
C VAL A 5 30.94 -19.98 10.18
N ILE A 6 31.73 -19.40 11.09
CA ILE A 6 31.48 -18.05 11.63
C ILE A 6 31.52 -17.00 10.51
N ALA A 7 32.50 -17.09 9.60
CA ALA A 7 32.61 -16.19 8.45
C ALA A 7 31.41 -16.29 7.51
N MET A 8 30.94 -17.50 7.21
CA MET A 8 29.73 -17.70 6.39
C MET A 8 28.47 -17.14 7.08
N MET A 9 28.32 -17.33 8.39
CA MET A 9 27.19 -16.78 9.15
C MET A 9 27.19 -15.24 9.14
N LEU A 10 28.35 -14.61 9.33
CA LEU A 10 28.49 -13.16 9.26
C LEU A 10 28.24 -12.64 7.84
N GLY A 11 28.78 -13.31 6.82
CA GLY A 11 28.55 -12.94 5.42
C GLY A 11 27.06 -13.01 5.05
N ALA A 12 26.39 -14.11 5.40
CA ALA A 12 24.97 -14.30 5.11
C ALA A 12 24.09 -13.26 5.84
N SER A 13 24.38 -12.96 7.10
CA SER A 13 23.61 -11.97 7.87
C SER A 13 23.78 -10.54 7.35
N ILE A 14 25.00 -10.12 7.02
CA ILE A 14 25.25 -8.81 6.40
C ILE A 14 24.59 -8.74 5.02
N PHE A 15 24.66 -9.81 4.22
CA PHE A 15 24.04 -9.85 2.90
C PHE A 15 22.52 -9.73 2.95
N LEU A 16 21.86 -10.49 3.84
CA LEU A 16 20.41 -10.40 4.04
C LEU A 16 20.01 -9.02 4.57
N GLY A 17 20.78 -8.45 5.50
CA GLY A 17 20.58 -7.10 5.99
C GLY A 17 20.68 -6.05 4.89
N ALA A 18 21.66 -6.18 3.99
CA ALA A 18 21.82 -5.29 2.84
C ALA A 18 20.63 -5.39 1.88
N ILE A 19 20.15 -6.60 1.56
CA ILE A 19 18.96 -6.79 0.72
C ILE A 19 17.74 -6.12 1.35
N ALA A 20 17.51 -6.36 2.65
CA ALA A 20 16.39 -5.76 3.36
C ALA A 20 16.46 -4.23 3.35
N LEU A 21 17.65 -3.65 3.57
CA LEU A 21 17.86 -2.21 3.52
C LEU A 21 17.60 -1.65 2.11
N PHE A 22 18.09 -2.30 1.06
CA PHE A 22 17.83 -1.89 -0.32
C PHE A 22 16.34 -1.94 -0.67
N ALA A 23 15.64 -3.01 -0.28
CA ALA A 23 14.20 -3.13 -0.48
C ALA A 23 13.44 -2.03 0.28
N PHE A 24 13.83 -1.73 1.51
CA PHE A 24 13.23 -0.67 2.32
C PHE A 24 13.41 0.72 1.70
N LEU A 25 14.63 1.06 1.27
CA LEU A 25 14.90 2.34 0.61
C LEU A 25 14.15 2.46 -0.73
N TRP A 26 14.02 1.35 -1.48
CA TRP A 26 13.23 1.30 -2.71
C TRP A 26 11.73 1.51 -2.43
N ALA A 27 11.20 0.91 -1.36
CA ALA A 27 9.81 1.07 -0.93
C ALA A 27 9.49 2.53 -0.55
N ILE A 28 10.39 3.20 0.19
CA ILE A 28 10.26 4.64 0.49
C ILE A 28 10.28 5.47 -0.79
N LYS A 29 11.25 5.22 -1.68
CA LYS A 29 11.37 5.98 -2.95
C LYS A 29 10.14 5.85 -3.83
N ASN A 30 9.48 4.69 -3.80
CA ASN A 30 8.28 4.42 -4.60
C ASN A 30 6.97 4.81 -3.91
N GLY A 31 7.03 5.42 -2.72
CA GLY A 31 5.82 5.85 -2.00
C GLY A 31 4.97 4.68 -1.51
N GLN A 32 5.56 3.50 -1.24
CA GLN A 32 4.79 2.33 -0.79
C GLN A 32 4.12 2.54 0.59
N PHE A 33 4.53 3.60 1.30
CA PHE A 33 3.97 4.02 2.59
C PHE A 33 2.99 5.21 2.46
N ASP A 34 2.82 5.78 1.27
CA ASP A 34 1.97 6.97 1.06
C ASP A 34 0.46 6.65 1.13
N ASP A 35 0.08 5.37 1.13
CA ASP A 35 -1.31 4.90 1.25
C ASP A 35 -1.84 4.83 2.71
N GLU A 36 -1.06 5.26 3.72
CA GLU A 36 -1.50 5.30 5.13
C GLU A 36 -2.77 6.13 5.33
N GLU A 37 -2.90 7.25 4.62
CA GLU A 37 -4.11 8.10 4.71
C GLU A 37 -5.37 7.35 4.28
N LYS A 38 -5.29 6.46 3.28
CA LYS A 38 -6.45 5.71 2.80
C LYS A 38 -6.97 4.72 3.85
N PHE A 39 -6.08 4.09 4.61
CA PHE A 39 -6.45 3.19 5.71
C PHE A 39 -6.96 3.95 6.92
N LEU A 40 -6.35 5.09 7.26
CA LEU A 40 -6.79 5.93 8.37
C LEU A 40 -8.12 6.64 8.09
N ASN A 41 -8.34 7.09 6.85
CA ASN A 41 -9.58 7.72 6.41
C ASN A 41 -10.74 6.72 6.35
N ALA A 42 -10.49 5.46 5.97
CA ALA A 42 -11.52 4.41 6.01
C ALA A 42 -12.07 4.15 7.43
N VAL A 43 -11.28 4.41 8.48
CA VAL A 43 -11.71 4.27 9.88
C VAL A 43 -12.29 5.57 10.44
N LYS A 44 -11.86 6.73 9.94
CA LYS A 44 -12.33 8.05 10.41
C LYS A 44 -13.67 8.49 9.83
N PHE A 45 -14.05 8.00 8.65
CA PHE A 45 -15.24 8.45 7.92
C PHE A 45 -16.36 7.39 7.87
N ASP A 46 -16.72 6.85 9.04
CA ASP A 46 -17.84 5.90 9.23
C ASP A 46 -19.17 6.62 9.59
N GLY A 47 -19.27 7.92 9.33
CA GLY A 47 -20.46 8.74 9.61
C GLY A 47 -21.57 8.60 8.54
N GLU A 48 -22.82 8.90 8.93
CA GLU A 48 -23.97 8.85 8.01
C GLU A 48 -23.82 9.80 6.80
N ASP A 49 -23.18 10.96 7.00
CA ASP A 49 -22.99 11.96 5.95
C ASP A 49 -22.03 11.49 4.85
N GLU A 50 -20.92 10.84 5.21
CA GLU A 50 -19.99 10.27 4.22
C GLU A 50 -20.57 9.05 3.50
N LEU A 51 -21.38 8.23 4.19
CA LEU A 51 -22.11 7.12 3.57
C LEU A 51 -23.09 7.62 2.50
N ASN A 52 -23.78 8.74 2.78
CA ASN A 52 -24.68 9.39 1.83
C ASN A 52 -23.93 9.95 0.61
N ASP A 53 -22.74 10.50 0.80
CA ASP A 53 -21.92 11.01 -0.30
C ASP A 53 -21.30 9.88 -1.14
N ALA A 54 -20.94 8.75 -0.54
CA ALA A 54 -20.52 7.55 -1.27
C ALA A 54 -21.65 7.02 -2.18
N ILE A 55 -22.88 6.93 -1.65
CA ILE A 55 -24.05 6.52 -2.44
C ILE A 55 -24.35 7.51 -3.57
N LYS A 56 -24.24 8.83 -3.33
CA LYS A 56 -24.40 9.83 -4.41
C LYS A 56 -23.36 9.67 -5.51
N GLN A 57 -22.10 9.37 -5.17
CA GLN A 57 -21.06 9.12 -6.17
C GLN A 57 -21.33 7.85 -6.99
N GLU A 58 -21.83 6.79 -6.35
CA GLU A 58 -22.18 5.55 -7.03
C GLU A 58 -23.35 5.76 -8.00
N ASN A 59 -24.43 6.40 -7.54
CA ASN A 59 -25.58 6.73 -8.38
C ASN A 59 -25.17 7.58 -9.59
N LYS A 60 -24.30 8.58 -9.39
CA LYS A 60 -23.79 9.43 -10.48
C LYS A 60 -22.98 8.62 -11.50
N LYS A 61 -22.19 7.63 -11.06
CA LYS A 61 -21.46 6.72 -11.96
C LYS A 61 -22.40 5.81 -12.74
N GLU A 62 -23.46 5.30 -12.11
CA GLU A 62 -24.48 4.50 -12.79
C GLU A 62 -25.24 5.30 -13.86
N GLU A 63 -25.65 6.53 -13.53
CA GLU A 63 -26.34 7.42 -14.46
C GLU A 63 -25.46 7.75 -15.67
N LEU A 64 -24.17 8.02 -15.45
CA LEU A 64 -23.21 8.23 -16.52
C LEU A 64 -23.04 6.98 -17.39
N LYS A 65 -22.98 5.78 -16.82
CA LYS A 65 -22.94 4.52 -17.59
C LYS A 65 -24.21 4.28 -18.39
N LYS A 66 -25.40 4.59 -17.84
CA LYS A 66 -26.68 4.49 -18.54
C LYS A 66 -26.75 5.49 -19.70
N ARG A 67 -26.26 6.72 -19.49
CA ARG A 67 -26.17 7.75 -20.54
C ARG A 67 -25.14 7.48 -21.62
N HIS A 68 -24.04 6.82 -21.26
CA HIS A 68 -22.93 6.57 -22.18
C HIS A 68 -23.04 5.24 -22.92
N ARG A 69 -24.07 4.41 -22.66
CA ARG A 69 -24.31 3.21 -23.47
C ARG A 69 -24.64 3.68 -24.90
N PRO A 70 -23.74 3.48 -25.88
CA PRO A 70 -24.07 3.79 -27.26
C PRO A 70 -25.07 2.73 -27.73
N GLU A 71 -26.14 3.20 -28.35
CA GLU A 71 -27.16 2.39 -29.04
C GLU A 71 -26.51 1.42 -30.04
#